data_AF-A0A819DCA7-F1
#
_entry.id   AF-A0A819DCA7-F1
#
_cell.length_a   1.000
_cell.length_b   1.000
_cell.length_c   1.000
_cell.angle_alpha   90.00
_cell.angle_beta   90.00
_cell.angle_gamma   90.00
#
_symmetry.space_group_name_H-M   'P 1'
#
loop_
_entity.id
_entity.type
_entity.pdbx_description
1 polymer ?
#
loop_
_entity_poly.entity_id
_entity_poly.type
_entity_poly.pdbx_seq_one_letter_code
_entity_poly.pdbx_strand_id
1 'polypeptide(L)'
;MLVYCYFTRLTSSTHGIINGYGIGQSDFLWNVRSNRQVKKVYSQIWNTEQLLVSFDGCGIFRDWHNNPEWKTRSGWYHVDQNPKNKPDRCCIQGFVTLTDQNEKTGGLIVFPRSHLRFRELDEVTKESRDFIKIPNDHSIITRGKLVHCQAGDLVLWDSRMVHCNSPAIAIEERAKDEPIDLLRIVAYVSMSPTSFVCDQSLEEFREKRKQMVENNLTLTHWSTEFVVSGTIFN
;
A
#
# COMPACT_ATOMS: atom_id res chain seq x y z
N MET A 1 -1.45 8.87 -24.95
CA MET A 1 -2.92 8.99 -25.12
C MET A 1 -3.69 7.75 -24.63
N LEU A 2 -3.20 6.52 -24.80
CA LEU A 2 -3.84 5.28 -24.29
C LEU A 2 -3.82 5.14 -22.75
N VAL A 3 -2.76 5.62 -22.09
CA VAL A 3 -2.60 5.56 -20.61
C VAL A 3 -3.68 6.40 -19.89
N TYR A 4 -4.11 7.51 -20.49
CA TYR A 4 -5.01 8.47 -19.88
C TYR A 4 -6.48 7.98 -19.83
N CYS A 5 -6.92 7.24 -20.86
CA CYS A 5 -8.29 6.71 -20.93
C CYS A 5 -8.57 5.55 -19.96
N TYR A 6 -7.54 4.82 -19.51
CA TYR A 6 -7.74 3.72 -18.55
C TYR A 6 -7.90 4.25 -17.12
N PHE A 7 -7.18 5.31 -16.73
CA PHE A 7 -7.26 5.81 -15.36
C PHE A 7 -8.62 6.42 -15.00
N THR A 8 -9.37 6.97 -15.96
CA THR A 8 -10.70 7.52 -15.67
C THR A 8 -11.72 6.46 -15.22
N ARG A 9 -11.53 5.19 -15.60
CA ARG A 9 -12.40 4.05 -15.19
C ARG A 9 -11.87 3.28 -13.98
N LEU A 10 -10.58 3.35 -13.69
CA LEU A 10 -9.93 2.61 -12.59
C LEU A 10 -10.10 3.27 -11.21
N THR A 11 -10.57 4.51 -11.14
CA THR A 11 -10.47 5.36 -9.93
C THR A 11 -11.76 5.45 -9.10
N SER A 12 -12.64 4.43 -9.08
CA SER A 12 -13.79 4.44 -8.15
C SER A 12 -13.39 4.28 -6.68
N SER A 13 -12.10 4.05 -6.41
CA SER A 13 -11.58 3.93 -5.06
C SER A 13 -11.58 5.27 -4.34
N THR A 14 -12.58 5.46 -3.47
CA THR A 14 -12.66 6.60 -2.56
C THR A 14 -11.44 6.71 -1.61
N HIS A 15 -10.62 5.65 -1.50
CA HIS A 15 -9.39 5.63 -0.69
C HIS A 15 -8.11 5.86 -1.51
N GLY A 16 -8.21 6.04 -2.83
CA GLY A 16 -7.06 6.28 -3.72
C GLY A 16 -6.17 5.05 -3.95
N ILE A 17 -6.67 3.85 -3.65
CA ILE A 17 -5.98 2.56 -3.85
C ILE A 17 -6.54 1.87 -5.09
N ILE A 18 -5.68 1.44 -6.00
CA ILE A 18 -6.02 0.60 -7.15
C ILE A 18 -5.40 -0.78 -6.95
N ASN A 19 -6.25 -1.79 -6.80
CA ASN A 19 -5.85 -3.16 -6.50
C ASN A 19 -6.63 -4.21 -7.31
N GLY A 20 -7.34 -3.79 -8.36
CA GLY A 20 -8.08 -4.65 -9.26
C GLY A 20 -7.57 -4.60 -10.70
N TYR A 21 -8.27 -5.28 -11.61
CA TYR A 21 -7.98 -5.27 -13.06
C TYR A 21 -6.56 -5.72 -13.43
N GLY A 22 -5.94 -6.54 -12.59
CA GLY A 22 -4.57 -7.00 -12.77
C GLY A 22 -3.51 -5.91 -12.71
N ILE A 23 -3.83 -4.75 -12.10
CA ILE A 23 -2.87 -3.65 -11.92
C ILE A 23 -1.58 -4.14 -11.27
N GLY A 24 -1.70 -5.11 -10.35
CA GLY A 24 -0.62 -5.79 -9.68
C GLY A 24 0.41 -6.43 -10.61
N GLN A 25 0.09 -6.74 -11.87
CA GLN A 25 1.03 -7.32 -12.82
C GLN A 25 1.44 -6.34 -13.93
N SER A 26 1.15 -5.06 -13.78
CA SER A 26 1.60 -4.02 -14.71
C SER A 26 3.12 -3.84 -14.73
N ASP A 27 3.65 -3.41 -15.88
CA ASP A 27 5.09 -3.21 -16.09
C ASP A 27 5.71 -2.24 -15.07
N PHE A 28 5.01 -1.17 -14.67
CA PHE A 28 5.59 -0.21 -13.73
C PHE A 28 5.74 -0.80 -12.33
N LEU A 29 4.81 -1.65 -11.88
CA LEU A 29 4.96 -2.36 -10.60
C LEU A 29 6.07 -3.39 -10.68
N TRP A 30 6.19 -4.12 -11.79
CA TRP A 30 7.30 -5.05 -12.00
C TRP A 30 8.67 -4.36 -12.04
N ASN A 31 8.76 -3.17 -12.61
CA ASN A 31 9.97 -2.35 -12.60
C ASN A 31 10.39 -1.97 -11.17
N VAL A 32 9.43 -1.61 -10.31
CA VAL A 32 9.71 -1.30 -8.89
C VAL A 32 10.11 -2.55 -8.12
N ARG A 33 9.39 -3.66 -8.28
CA ARG A 33 9.68 -4.93 -7.58
C ARG A 33 11.04 -5.52 -7.96
N SER A 34 11.45 -5.36 -9.21
CA SER A 34 12.72 -5.87 -9.73
C SER A 34 13.89 -4.92 -9.47
N ASN A 35 13.64 -3.74 -8.87
CA ASN A 35 14.68 -2.78 -8.57
C ASN A 35 15.60 -3.29 -7.45
N ARG A 36 16.90 -3.45 -7.79
CA ARG A 36 17.91 -3.96 -6.85
C ARG A 36 18.09 -3.08 -5.61
N GLN A 37 17.87 -1.77 -5.71
CA GLN A 37 17.98 -0.86 -4.56
C GLN A 37 16.84 -1.07 -3.57
N VAL A 38 15.62 -1.31 -4.07
CA VAL A 38 14.47 -1.66 -3.23
C VAL A 38 14.75 -2.99 -2.51
N LYS A 39 15.17 -4.02 -3.25
CA LYS A 39 15.55 -5.32 -2.65
C LYS A 39 16.64 -5.17 -1.59
N LYS A 40 17.66 -4.34 -1.85
CA LYS A 40 18.77 -4.10 -0.91
C LYS A 40 18.25 -3.57 0.43
N VAL A 41 17.35 -2.60 0.43
CA VAL A 41 16.79 -2.05 1.68
C VAL A 41 16.02 -3.13 2.46
N TYR A 42 15.15 -3.88 1.79
CA TYR A 42 14.42 -4.99 2.44
C TYR A 42 15.37 -6.08 2.96
N SER A 43 16.45 -6.38 2.24
CA SER A 43 17.43 -7.39 2.67
C SER A 43 18.15 -7.00 3.95
N GLN A 44 18.42 -5.70 4.14
CA GLN A 44 19.00 -5.17 5.36
C GLN A 44 18.02 -5.25 6.53
N ILE A 45 16.74 -4.95 6.30
CA ILE A 45 15.70 -5.00 7.35
C ILE A 45 15.50 -6.43 7.87
N TRP A 46 15.53 -7.40 6.96
CA TRP A 46 15.31 -8.81 7.29
C TRP A 46 16.59 -9.62 7.52
N ASN A 47 17.76 -9.01 7.34
CA ASN A 47 19.07 -9.66 7.44
C ASN A 47 19.20 -10.91 6.53
N THR A 48 18.67 -10.84 5.30
CA THR A 48 18.76 -11.92 4.31
C THR A 48 18.48 -11.42 2.89
N GLU A 49 19.17 -11.97 1.90
CA GLU A 49 18.90 -11.70 0.48
C GLU A 49 17.82 -12.62 -0.13
N GLN A 50 17.42 -13.65 0.61
CA GLN A 50 16.39 -14.62 0.19
C GLN A 50 15.01 -14.06 0.49
N LEU A 51 14.51 -13.23 -0.43
CA LEU A 51 13.26 -12.51 -0.28
C LEU A 51 12.24 -12.91 -1.35
N LEU A 52 10.96 -12.84 -0.97
CA LEU A 52 9.79 -12.85 -1.85
C LEU A 52 9.18 -11.45 -1.86
N VAL A 53 8.65 -11.03 -3.00
CA VAL A 53 8.02 -9.70 -3.17
C VAL A 53 6.49 -9.81 -3.17
N SER A 54 5.77 -8.80 -2.71
CA SER A 54 4.30 -8.76 -2.80
C SER A 54 3.84 -8.55 -4.25
N PHE A 55 2.64 -9.03 -4.58
CA PHE A 55 1.97 -8.72 -5.86
C PHE A 55 0.87 -7.67 -5.68
N ASP A 56 1.18 -6.66 -4.85
CA ASP A 56 0.27 -5.59 -4.44
C ASP A 56 -0.04 -4.60 -5.58
N GLY A 57 -1.02 -3.73 -5.36
CA GLY A 57 -1.46 -2.72 -6.32
C GLY A 57 -0.67 -1.40 -6.27
N CYS A 58 -1.36 -0.29 -6.53
CA CYS A 58 -0.78 1.05 -6.50
C CYS A 58 -1.72 2.07 -5.83
N GLY A 59 -1.18 3.23 -5.47
CA GLY A 59 -1.97 4.35 -4.96
C GLY A 59 -1.96 5.49 -5.98
N ILE A 60 -3.14 5.98 -6.37
CA ILE A 60 -3.29 7.11 -7.29
C ILE A 60 -4.29 8.11 -6.74
N PHE A 61 -3.86 9.36 -6.59
CA PHE A 61 -4.75 10.47 -6.27
C PHE A 61 -4.91 11.34 -7.50
N ARG A 62 -6.16 11.57 -7.88
CA ARG A 62 -6.47 12.54 -8.92
C ARG A 62 -6.57 13.92 -8.30
N ASP A 63 -6.32 14.92 -9.12
CA ASP A 63 -6.50 16.30 -8.70
C ASP A 63 -7.98 16.64 -8.47
N TRP A 64 -8.36 16.61 -7.21
CA TRP A 64 -9.73 16.89 -6.76
C TRP A 64 -10.09 18.38 -6.79
N HIS A 65 -9.13 19.26 -7.11
CA HIS A 65 -9.44 20.65 -7.45
C HIS A 65 -10.21 20.75 -8.78
N ASN A 66 -9.95 19.82 -9.71
CA ASN A 66 -10.69 19.73 -10.98
C ASN A 66 -12.07 19.09 -10.83
N ASN A 67 -12.20 18.11 -9.92
CA ASN A 67 -13.48 17.51 -9.57
C ASN A 67 -13.47 17.07 -8.09
N PRO A 68 -14.28 17.71 -7.21
CA PRO A 68 -14.36 17.37 -5.80
C PRO A 68 -14.70 15.90 -5.49
N GLU A 69 -15.39 15.20 -6.41
CA GLU A 69 -15.70 13.77 -6.26
C GLU A 69 -14.45 12.88 -6.27
N TRP A 70 -13.34 13.37 -6.81
CA TRP A 70 -12.08 12.64 -6.82
C TRP A 70 -11.30 12.74 -5.51
N LYS A 71 -11.81 13.51 -4.54
CA LYS A 71 -11.12 13.72 -3.27
C LYS A 71 -10.97 12.40 -2.52
N THR A 72 -9.71 12.00 -2.30
CA THR A 72 -9.38 10.84 -1.48
C THR A 72 -9.88 11.01 -0.05
N ARG A 73 -10.49 9.96 0.51
CA ARG A 73 -10.95 9.93 1.90
C ARG A 73 -9.79 9.71 2.87
N SER A 74 -9.89 10.37 4.01
CA SER A 74 -9.03 10.18 5.18
C SER A 74 -9.87 9.72 6.37
N GLY A 75 -9.24 9.49 7.53
CA GLY A 75 -9.92 9.12 8.77
C GLY A 75 -10.40 7.66 8.81
N TRP A 76 -9.93 6.83 7.89
CA TRP A 76 -10.11 5.37 7.90
C TRP A 76 -8.85 4.72 8.49
N TYR A 77 -8.53 5.08 9.73
CA TYR A 77 -7.33 4.60 10.39
C TYR A 77 -7.40 3.08 10.59
N HIS A 78 -6.32 2.41 10.22
CA HIS A 78 -6.25 0.95 10.29
C HIS A 78 -4.80 0.48 10.47
N VAL A 79 -4.69 -0.82 10.75
CA VAL A 79 -3.50 -1.65 10.60
C VAL A 79 -3.86 -2.81 9.69
N ASP A 80 -2.87 -3.39 9.02
CA ASP A 80 -3.08 -4.55 8.14
C ASP A 80 -2.45 -5.82 8.70
N GLN A 81 -2.28 -5.88 10.01
CA GLN A 81 -1.86 -7.09 10.69
C GLN A 81 -2.81 -7.36 11.86
N ASN A 82 -3.21 -8.61 12.02
CA ASN A 82 -4.10 -9.01 13.11
C ASN A 82 -3.31 -9.32 14.40
N PRO A 83 -3.57 -8.63 15.53
CA PRO A 83 -2.83 -8.88 16.78
C PRO A 83 -3.09 -10.26 17.39
N LYS A 84 -4.21 -10.92 17.09
CA LYS A 84 -4.54 -12.26 17.58
C LYS A 84 -3.71 -13.35 16.89
N ASN A 85 -3.55 -13.22 15.58
CA ASN A 85 -2.94 -14.27 14.75
C ASN A 85 -1.48 -13.96 14.38
N LYS A 86 -1.12 -12.68 14.28
CA LYS A 86 0.19 -12.18 13.87
C LYS A 86 0.64 -11.09 14.86
N PRO A 87 0.95 -11.42 16.13
CA PRO A 87 1.27 -10.42 17.17
C PRO A 87 2.62 -9.71 16.97
N ASP A 88 3.56 -10.37 16.29
CA ASP A 88 4.94 -9.92 16.11
C ASP A 88 5.16 -9.32 14.73
N ARG A 89 6.34 -8.76 14.44
CA ARG A 89 6.61 -8.08 13.17
C ARG A 89 6.69 -9.09 12.00
N CYS A 90 5.59 -9.29 11.28
CA CYS A 90 5.52 -10.22 10.14
C CYS A 90 5.72 -9.51 8.79
N CYS A 91 5.39 -8.22 8.69
CA CYS A 91 5.49 -7.47 7.45
C CYS A 91 5.98 -6.03 7.66
N ILE A 92 6.82 -5.60 6.73
CA ILE A 92 7.17 -4.19 6.50
C ILE A 92 6.53 -3.79 5.19
N GLN A 93 5.48 -2.99 5.27
CA GLN A 93 4.83 -2.43 4.11
C GLN A 93 5.67 -1.28 3.53
N GLY A 94 5.42 -0.96 2.27
CA GLY A 94 6.14 0.09 1.60
C GLY A 94 5.54 0.52 0.28
N PHE A 95 6.02 1.66 -0.19
CA PHE A 95 5.84 2.07 -1.57
C PHE A 95 7.05 2.84 -2.09
N VAL A 96 7.26 2.78 -3.40
CA VAL A 96 8.09 3.76 -4.12
C VAL A 96 7.18 4.83 -4.67
N THR A 97 7.46 6.09 -4.37
CA THR A 97 6.67 7.21 -4.91
C THR A 97 7.19 7.64 -6.28
N LEU A 98 6.27 7.90 -7.21
CA LEU A 98 6.59 8.38 -8.57
C LEU A 98 6.29 9.87 -8.74
N THR A 99 5.68 10.49 -7.73
CA THR A 99 5.46 11.93 -7.63
C THR A 99 5.87 12.42 -6.25
N ASP A 100 6.13 13.71 -6.11
CA ASP A 100 6.39 14.33 -4.80
C ASP A 100 5.14 14.25 -3.93
N GLN A 101 5.33 14.09 -2.62
CA GLN A 101 4.27 13.98 -1.62
C GLN A 101 4.48 15.01 -0.51
N ASN A 102 3.48 15.87 -0.32
CA ASN A 102 3.45 16.92 0.71
C ASN A 102 1.98 17.33 0.99
N GLU A 103 1.77 18.40 1.74
CA GLU A 103 0.43 18.89 2.11
C GLU A 103 -0.44 19.27 0.90
N LYS A 104 0.16 19.60 -0.24
CA LYS A 104 -0.52 20.05 -1.48
C LYS A 104 -0.94 18.88 -2.37
N THR A 105 -0.33 17.72 -2.20
CA THR A 105 -0.67 16.50 -2.96
C THR A 105 -1.46 15.51 -2.11
N GLY A 106 -1.33 15.59 -0.78
CA GLY A 106 -1.73 14.51 0.13
C GLY A 106 -0.69 13.40 0.13
N GLY A 107 -1.01 12.29 0.81
CA GLY A 107 -0.11 11.14 0.90
C GLY A 107 -0.52 10.14 1.97
N LEU A 108 0.47 9.48 2.55
CA LEU A 108 0.32 8.57 3.69
C LEU A 108 0.36 9.36 5.00
N ILE A 109 -0.65 9.18 5.85
CA ILE A 109 -0.57 9.56 7.27
C ILE A 109 -0.23 8.32 8.09
N VAL A 110 0.74 8.46 8.97
CA VAL A 110 1.12 7.44 9.96
C VAL A 110 0.96 7.97 11.38
N PHE A 111 0.79 7.07 12.35
CA PHE A 111 0.78 7.40 13.77
C PHE A 111 2.05 6.84 14.42
N PRO A 112 3.09 7.67 14.61
CA PRO A 112 4.36 7.20 15.13
C PRO A 112 4.21 6.45 16.44
N ARG A 113 4.99 5.37 16.60
CA ARG A 113 5.01 4.49 17.78
C ARG A 113 3.73 3.71 18.07
N SER A 114 2.68 3.82 17.26
CA SER A 114 1.45 3.04 17.48
C SER A 114 1.69 1.52 17.43
N HIS A 115 2.64 1.06 16.61
CA HIS A 115 3.03 -0.35 16.51
C HIS A 115 3.57 -0.93 17.83
N LEU A 116 4.06 -0.10 18.76
CA LEU A 116 4.49 -0.53 20.10
C LEU A 116 3.30 -0.86 21.01
N ARG A 117 2.13 -0.32 20.69
CA ARG A 117 0.84 -0.52 21.36
C ARG A 117 -0.08 -1.46 20.57
N PHE A 118 0.44 -2.11 19.54
CA PHE A 118 -0.34 -2.92 18.60
C PHE A 118 -1.18 -4.01 19.29
N ARG A 119 -0.67 -4.62 20.35
CA ARG A 119 -1.39 -5.66 21.11
C ARG A 119 -2.65 -5.12 21.82
N GLU A 120 -2.75 -3.81 22.08
CA GLU A 120 -3.97 -3.22 22.62
C GLU A 120 -5.13 -3.32 21.64
N LEU A 121 -4.86 -3.43 20.34
CA LEU A 121 -5.90 -3.56 19.31
C LEU A 121 -6.61 -4.93 19.34
N ASP A 122 -6.18 -5.85 20.19
CA ASP A 122 -6.89 -7.13 20.43
C ASP A 122 -8.36 -6.90 20.81
N GLU A 123 -8.64 -5.84 21.58
CA GLU A 123 -9.98 -5.49 22.05
C GLU A 123 -10.94 -5.05 20.94
N VAL A 124 -10.41 -4.41 19.89
CA VAL A 124 -11.18 -3.95 18.72
C VAL A 124 -11.17 -4.96 17.57
N THR A 125 -10.35 -6.01 17.67
CA THR A 125 -10.21 -7.06 16.65
C THR A 125 -11.33 -8.09 16.80
N LYS A 126 -12.39 -7.95 16.01
CA LYS A 126 -13.56 -8.84 16.08
C LYS A 126 -13.46 -10.07 15.18
N GLU A 127 -12.67 -9.99 14.10
CA GLU A 127 -12.59 -11.02 13.06
C GLU A 127 -11.16 -11.55 12.91
N SER A 128 -11.01 -12.66 12.20
CA SER A 128 -9.73 -13.26 11.84
C SER A 128 -9.01 -12.53 10.68
N ARG A 129 -9.59 -11.46 10.14
CA ARG A 129 -9.02 -10.68 9.03
C ARG A 129 -7.82 -9.84 9.49
N ASP A 130 -6.88 -9.61 8.59
CA ASP A 130 -5.70 -8.80 8.87
C ASP A 130 -5.94 -7.28 8.84
N PHE A 131 -6.88 -6.81 8.01
CA PHE A 131 -7.30 -5.41 8.01
C PHE A 131 -8.15 -5.13 9.25
N ILE A 132 -7.63 -4.32 10.17
CA ILE A 132 -8.33 -3.90 11.39
C ILE A 132 -8.56 -2.40 11.32
N LYS A 133 -9.82 -2.00 11.10
CA LYS A 133 -10.24 -0.60 11.21
C LYS A 133 -10.26 -0.20 12.68
N ILE A 134 -9.62 0.92 13.00
CA ILE A 134 -9.50 1.43 14.36
C ILE A 134 -10.50 2.57 14.56
N PRO A 135 -11.27 2.58 15.67
CA PRO A 135 -12.11 3.71 16.03
C PRO A 135 -11.29 5.01 16.16
N ASN A 136 -11.81 6.12 15.64
CA ASN A 136 -11.06 7.39 15.61
C ASN A 136 -10.83 8.00 17.00
N ASP A 137 -11.60 7.58 17.99
CA ASP A 137 -11.49 7.95 19.41
C ASP A 137 -10.62 6.97 20.22
N HIS A 138 -10.11 5.90 19.60
CA HIS A 138 -9.23 4.95 20.28
C HIS A 138 -7.93 5.65 20.72
N SER A 139 -7.48 5.38 21.95
CA SER A 139 -6.33 6.07 22.56
C SER A 139 -4.99 5.87 21.84
N ILE A 140 -4.92 4.94 20.89
CA ILE A 140 -3.77 4.69 20.02
C ILE A 140 -3.64 5.75 18.91
N ILE A 141 -4.77 6.39 18.55
CA ILE A 141 -4.85 7.46 17.57
C ILE A 141 -4.36 8.74 18.25
N THR A 142 -3.06 9.00 18.10
CA THR A 142 -2.40 10.20 18.63
C THR A 142 -2.30 11.28 17.55
N ARG A 143 -1.21 12.06 17.50
CA ARG A 143 -0.97 13.02 16.43
C ARG A 143 -0.42 12.31 15.20
N GLY A 144 -1.27 12.15 14.19
CA GLY A 144 -0.86 11.67 12.87
C GLY A 144 0.18 12.57 12.22
N LYS A 145 1.07 11.98 11.43
CA LYS A 145 2.08 12.68 10.63
C LYS A 145 1.90 12.33 9.16
N LEU A 146 1.76 13.35 8.32
CA LEU A 146 1.85 13.21 6.88
C LEU A 146 3.32 12.91 6.52
N VAL A 147 3.53 11.87 5.72
CA VAL A 147 4.87 11.49 5.26
C VAL A 147 5.19 12.30 4.01
N HIS A 148 6.18 13.20 4.12
CA HIS A 148 6.72 13.91 2.97
C HIS A 148 7.80 13.07 2.32
N CYS A 149 7.78 13.00 0.99
CA CYS A 149 8.79 12.31 0.20
C CYS A 149 8.83 12.86 -1.22
N GLN A 150 9.93 12.63 -1.92
CA GLN A 150 10.15 13.06 -3.30
C GLN A 150 10.04 11.87 -4.25
N ALA A 151 9.72 12.14 -5.51
CA ALA A 151 9.72 11.13 -6.57
C ALA A 151 11.02 10.29 -6.54
N GLY A 152 10.87 8.97 -6.45
CA GLY A 152 11.96 8.00 -6.32
C GLY A 152 12.21 7.48 -4.90
N ASP A 153 11.69 8.16 -3.87
CA ASP A 153 11.84 7.71 -2.49
C ASP A 153 11.11 6.38 -2.24
N LEU A 154 11.76 5.51 -1.46
CA LEU A 154 11.15 4.32 -0.87
C LEU A 154 10.70 4.64 0.56
N VAL A 155 9.39 4.65 0.79
CA VAL A 155 8.78 4.83 2.11
C VAL A 155 8.40 3.47 2.68
N LEU A 156 8.75 3.23 3.95
CA LEU A 156 8.55 1.96 4.63
C LEU A 156 7.89 2.16 6.00
N TRP A 157 7.02 1.24 6.40
CA TRP A 157 6.46 1.19 7.75
C TRP A 157 6.18 -0.24 8.20
N ASP A 158 6.16 -0.44 9.52
CA ASP A 158 5.74 -1.70 10.13
C ASP A 158 4.23 -1.89 9.90
N SER A 159 3.78 -3.07 9.45
CA SER A 159 2.36 -3.34 9.15
C SER A 159 1.43 -3.15 10.37
N ARG A 160 2.01 -3.18 11.58
CA ARG A 160 1.33 -2.89 12.86
C ARG A 160 1.17 -1.40 13.15
N MET A 161 1.75 -0.52 12.34
CA MET A 161 1.65 0.92 12.50
C MET A 161 0.31 1.39 11.93
N VAL A 162 -0.39 2.23 12.71
CA VAL A 162 -1.67 2.78 12.28
C VAL A 162 -1.39 3.78 11.18
N HIS A 163 -2.16 3.68 10.11
CA HIS A 163 -2.00 4.54 8.95
C HIS A 163 -3.30 4.70 8.16
N CYS A 164 -3.32 5.67 7.25
CA CYS A 164 -4.33 5.79 6.20
C CYS A 164 -3.82 6.75 5.10
N ASN A 165 -4.49 6.75 3.95
CA ASN A 165 -4.30 7.82 2.97
C ASN A 165 -4.97 9.12 3.44
N SER A 166 -4.44 10.26 2.99
CA SER A 166 -5.01 11.59 3.20
C SER A 166 -5.00 12.38 1.90
N PRO A 167 -6.08 13.12 1.57
CA PRO A 167 -6.05 14.06 0.46
C PRO A 167 -5.08 15.21 0.74
N ALA A 168 -4.84 16.02 -0.29
CA ALA A 168 -4.23 17.34 -0.09
C ALA A 168 -5.02 18.15 0.95
N ILE A 169 -4.29 18.79 1.85
CA ILE A 169 -4.81 19.63 2.93
C ILE A 169 -4.45 21.11 2.76
N ALA A 170 -3.50 21.41 1.87
CA ALA A 170 -3.20 22.76 1.40
C ALA A 170 -3.74 22.94 -0.02
N ILE A 171 -4.24 24.13 -0.32
CA ILE A 171 -4.71 24.53 -1.65
C ILE A 171 -3.57 25.27 -2.33
N GLU A 172 -3.19 24.85 -3.54
CA GLU A 172 -2.46 25.73 -4.46
C GLU A 172 -3.44 26.34 -5.47
N GLU A 173 -3.35 27.64 -5.66
CA GLU A 173 -4.00 28.29 -6.80
C GLU A 173 -3.24 27.87 -8.07
N ARG A 174 -3.79 26.92 -8.83
CA ARG A 174 -3.28 26.58 -10.16
C ARG A 174 -3.83 27.53 -11.21
N ALA A 175 -3.04 27.77 -12.27
CA ALA A 175 -3.52 28.43 -13.47
C ALA A 175 -4.61 27.56 -14.12
N LYS A 176 -5.70 28.20 -14.61
CA LYS A 176 -6.89 27.53 -15.15
C LYS A 176 -6.65 26.61 -16.36
N ASP A 177 -5.47 26.67 -16.97
CA ASP A 177 -5.14 26.02 -18.24
C ASP A 177 -4.03 24.96 -18.13
N GLU A 178 -3.60 24.57 -16.93
CA GLU A 178 -2.66 23.46 -16.77
C GLU A 178 -3.35 22.10 -17.00
N PRO A 179 -2.76 21.18 -17.77
CA PRO A 179 -3.32 19.86 -17.97
C PRO A 179 -3.50 19.13 -16.63
N ILE A 180 -4.56 18.33 -16.54
CA ILE A 180 -4.87 17.51 -15.36
C ILE A 180 -3.65 16.66 -15.01
N ASP A 181 -3.10 16.93 -13.84
CA ASP A 181 -1.99 16.15 -13.26
C ASP A 181 -2.53 15.21 -12.18
N LEU A 182 -1.87 14.08 -11.98
CA LEU A 182 -2.14 13.21 -10.84
C LEU A 182 -1.41 13.78 -9.63
N LEU A 183 -2.11 14.03 -8.52
CA LEU A 183 -1.48 14.53 -7.30
C LEU A 183 -0.52 13.50 -6.70
N ARG A 184 -0.84 12.21 -6.85
CA ARG A 184 -0.05 11.12 -6.30
C ARG A 184 -0.04 9.93 -7.22
N ILE A 185 1.13 9.34 -7.39
CA ILE A 185 1.30 7.98 -7.91
C ILE A 185 2.33 7.26 -7.05
N VAL A 186 1.95 6.12 -6.47
CA VAL A 186 2.86 5.26 -5.70
C VAL A 186 2.71 3.80 -6.10
N ALA A 187 3.83 3.08 -6.16
CA ALA A 187 3.87 1.64 -6.39
C ALA A 187 4.02 0.92 -5.05
N TYR A 188 3.02 0.17 -4.61
CA TYR A 188 3.13 -0.60 -3.37
C TYR A 188 4.10 -1.77 -3.57
N VAL A 189 4.97 -1.95 -2.59
CA VAL A 189 5.97 -3.02 -2.57
C VAL A 189 6.21 -3.42 -1.13
N SER A 190 6.23 -4.73 -0.89
CA SER A 190 6.68 -5.33 0.36
C SER A 190 7.52 -6.55 -0.01
N MET A 191 8.52 -6.84 0.82
CA MET A 191 9.29 -8.07 0.68
C MET A 191 9.47 -8.73 2.04
N SER A 192 9.38 -10.06 2.08
CA SER A 192 9.60 -10.86 3.28
C SER A 192 10.53 -12.05 2.98
N PRO A 193 11.23 -12.58 3.99
CA PRO A 193 12.06 -13.77 3.85
C PRO A 193 11.31 -14.96 3.25
N THR A 194 11.99 -15.73 2.41
CA THR A 194 11.47 -17.03 1.94
C THR A 194 11.14 -17.99 3.09
N SER A 195 11.83 -17.85 4.23
CA SER A 195 11.58 -18.64 5.44
C SER A 195 10.25 -18.35 6.12
N PHE A 196 9.49 -17.34 5.68
CA PHE A 196 8.14 -17.06 6.18
C PHE A 196 7.05 -17.79 5.38
N VAL A 197 7.42 -18.52 4.32
CA VAL A 197 6.50 -19.44 3.64
C VAL A 197 6.23 -20.61 4.58
N CYS A 198 4.97 -20.79 4.93
CA CYS A 198 4.47 -21.90 5.75
C CYS A 198 3.58 -22.83 4.91
N ASP A 199 3.32 -24.02 5.44
CA ASP A 199 2.32 -24.99 4.96
C ASP A 199 2.58 -25.62 3.57
N GLN A 200 3.68 -25.28 2.90
CA GLN A 200 4.13 -25.89 1.65
C GLN A 200 5.62 -25.64 1.41
N SER A 201 6.20 -26.37 0.46
CA SER A 201 7.58 -26.11 0.03
C SER A 201 7.71 -24.78 -0.71
N LEU A 202 8.92 -24.20 -0.71
CA LEU A 202 9.20 -22.98 -1.46
C LEU A 202 9.01 -23.16 -2.97
N GLU A 203 9.23 -24.36 -3.50
CA GLU A 203 9.04 -24.69 -4.91
C GLU A 203 7.56 -24.66 -5.30
N GLU A 204 6.70 -25.34 -4.53
CA GLU A 204 5.24 -25.31 -4.71
C GLU A 204 4.70 -23.88 -4.57
N PHE A 205 5.20 -23.12 -3.60
CA PHE A 205 4.82 -21.72 -3.41
C PHE A 205 5.16 -20.88 -4.65
N ARG A 206 6.37 -21.03 -5.19
CA ARG A 206 6.81 -20.32 -6.40
C ARG A 206 5.99 -20.71 -7.62
N GLU A 207 5.63 -21.97 -7.76
CA GLU A 207 4.83 -22.43 -8.90
C GLU A 207 3.43 -21.81 -8.89
N LYS A 208 2.76 -21.83 -7.73
CA LYS A 208 1.47 -21.11 -7.57
C LYS A 208 1.60 -19.63 -7.89
N ARG A 209 2.69 -18.98 -7.46
CA ARG A 209 2.93 -17.57 -7.79
C ARG A 209 3.06 -17.32 -9.29
N LYS A 210 3.72 -18.21 -10.05
CA LYS A 210 3.78 -18.07 -11.52
C LYS A 210 2.38 -18.11 -12.12
N GLN A 211 1.55 -19.06 -11.69
CA GLN A 211 0.15 -19.15 -12.12
C GLN A 211 -0.62 -17.86 -11.80
N MET A 212 -0.41 -17.24 -10.64
CA MET A 212 -1.05 -15.96 -10.30
C MET A 212 -0.63 -14.83 -11.26
N VAL A 213 0.64 -14.81 -11.69
CA VAL A 213 1.12 -13.84 -12.69
C VAL A 213 0.50 -14.10 -14.06
N GLU A 214 0.47 -15.37 -14.50
CA GLU A 214 -0.14 -15.79 -15.77
C GLU A 214 -1.64 -15.45 -15.84
N ASN A 215 -2.34 -15.52 -14.71
CA ASN A 215 -3.76 -15.17 -14.57
C ASN A 215 -3.99 -13.68 -14.24
N ASN A 216 -2.95 -12.84 -14.31
CA ASN A 216 -3.02 -11.41 -14.08
C ASN A 216 -3.63 -11.02 -12.71
N LEU A 217 -3.37 -11.82 -11.67
CA LEU A 217 -3.97 -11.63 -10.35
C LEU A 217 -3.19 -10.60 -9.53
N THR A 218 -3.91 -9.64 -8.94
CA THR A 218 -3.36 -8.72 -7.94
C THR A 218 -3.56 -9.33 -6.56
N LEU A 219 -2.49 -9.42 -5.77
CA LEU A 219 -2.55 -9.87 -4.37
C LEU A 219 -2.44 -8.66 -3.43
N THR A 220 -2.31 -8.90 -2.13
CA THR A 220 -2.07 -7.87 -1.13
C THR A 220 -0.59 -7.65 -0.85
N HIS A 221 -0.28 -6.82 0.15
CA HIS A 221 1.05 -6.57 0.69
C HIS A 221 1.75 -7.83 1.26
N TRP A 222 1.03 -8.93 1.50
CA TRP A 222 1.62 -10.18 1.97
C TRP A 222 2.43 -10.88 0.87
N SER A 223 3.75 -10.89 0.99
CA SER A 223 4.65 -11.52 0.01
C SER A 223 4.73 -13.05 0.12
N THR A 224 4.31 -13.61 1.26
CA THR A 224 4.38 -15.04 1.58
C THR A 224 3.02 -15.69 1.78
N GLU A 225 1.93 -14.99 1.43
CA GLU A 225 0.56 -15.51 1.49
C GLU A 225 -0.16 -15.28 0.15
N PHE A 226 -1.19 -16.08 -0.11
CA PHE A 226 -2.04 -15.96 -1.31
C PHE A 226 -3.35 -15.25 -0.97
N VAL A 227 -3.27 -13.96 -0.68
CA VAL A 227 -4.46 -13.13 -0.43
C VAL A 227 -4.74 -12.29 -1.67
N VAL A 228 -5.76 -12.66 -2.44
CA VAL A 228 -6.17 -11.91 -3.64
C VAL A 228 -6.81 -10.58 -3.23
N SER A 229 -6.43 -9.52 -3.94
CA SER A 229 -6.92 -8.17 -3.74
C SER A 229 -7.90 -7.79 -4.85
N GLY A 230 -8.93 -7.02 -4.50
CA GLY A 230 -9.98 -6.61 -5.43
C GLY A 230 -10.93 -7.74 -5.84
N THR A 231 -12.00 -7.39 -6.55
CA THR A 231 -12.98 -8.35 -7.07
C THR A 231 -12.40 -9.05 -8.30
N ILE A 232 -12.23 -10.37 -8.24
CA ILE A 232 -12.01 -11.21 -9.42
C ILE A 232 -13.32 -11.19 -10.21
N PHE A 233 -13.34 -10.62 -11.40
CA PHE A 233 -14.44 -10.87 -12.33
C PHE A 233 -14.06 -12.12 -13.14
N ASN A 234 -14.79 -13.21 -12.91
CA ASN A 234 -14.94 -14.30 -13.88
C ASN A 234 -15.74 -13.79 -15.08
#